data_AF-A0A6Y5FRR9-F1
#
_entry.id   AF-A0A6Y5FRR9-F1
#
_cell.length_a   1.000
_cell.length_b   1.000
_cell.length_c   1.000
_cell.angle_alpha   90.00
_cell.angle_beta   90.00
_cell.angle_gamma   90.00
#
_symmetry.space_group_name_H-M   'P 1'
#
loop_
_entity.id
_entity.type
_entity.pdbx_description
1 polymer ?
#
loop_
_entity_poly.entity_id
_entity_poly.type
_entity_poly.pdbx_seq_one_letter_code
_entity_poly.pdbx_strand_id
1 'polypeptide(L)' 'MLKFMLDTNTCIFTIKNKPEHIRERFNLNTSRMCISSITLMELIYGAEKSLA' A
#
# COMPACT_ATOMS: atom_id res chain seq x y z
N MET A 1 -8.56 -7.82 -14.57
CA MET A 1 -9.36 -8.37 -13.45
C MET A 1 -8.54 -8.27 -12.17
N LEU A 2 -9.12 -7.71 -11.11
CA LEU A 2 -8.47 -7.61 -9.81
C LEU A 2 -8.23 -9.00 -9.21
N LYS A 3 -7.09 -9.17 -8.53
CA LYS A 3 -6.70 -10.44 -7.90
C LYS A 3 -6.15 -10.27 -6.49
N PHE A 4 -5.54 -9.13 -6.19
CA PHE A 4 -4.87 -8.88 -4.91
C PHE A 4 -5.47 -7.66 -4.24
N MET A 5 -5.88 -7.81 -2.98
CA MET A 5 -6.24 -6.70 -2.12
C MET A 5 -5.10 -6.50 -1.13
N LEU A 6 -4.51 -5.30 -1.10
CA LEU A 6 -3.38 -4.99 -0.23
C LEU A 6 -3.88 -4.53 1.14
N ASP A 7 -3.17 -4.93 2.19
CA ASP A 7 -3.36 -4.39 3.54
C ASP A 7 -2.53 -3.12 3.74
N THR A 8 -2.79 -2.45 4.86
CA THR A 8 -2.16 -1.17 5.20
C THR A 8 -0.66 -1.30 5.39
N ASN A 9 -0.19 -2.40 5.98
CA ASN A 9 1.25 -2.64 6.15
C ASN A 9 1.94 -2.84 4.80
N THR A 10 1.38 -3.63 3.88
CA THR A 10 1.94 -3.82 2.53
C THR A 10 2.01 -2.48 1.80
N CYS A 11 0.97 -1.64 1.90
CA CYS A 11 1.00 -0.28 1.35
C CYS A 11 2.12 0.56 1.97
N ILE A 12 2.26 0.59 3.30
CA ILE A 12 3.31 1.34 4.01
C ILE A 12 4.70 0.87 3.59
N PHE A 13 4.95 -0.44 3.52
CA PHE A 13 6.24 -0.99 3.12
C PHE A 13 6.56 -0.68 1.64
N THR A 14 5.55 -0.73 0.78
CA THR A 14 5.70 -0.33 -0.64
C THR A 14 6.05 1.15 -0.76
N ILE A 15 5.36 2.03 -0.02
CA ILE A 15 5.63 3.48 -0.01
C ILE A 15 7.03 3.78 0.52
N LYS A 16 7.44 3.10 1.60
CA LYS A 16 8.78 3.25 2.20
C LYS A 16 9.89 2.58 1.39
N ASN A 17 9.56 1.86 0.31
CA ASN A 17 10.47 1.06 -0.52
C ASN A 17 11.37 0.13 0.30
N LYS A 18 10.82 -0.51 1.33
CA LYS A 18 11.56 -1.41 2.22
C LYS A 18 10.72 -2.64 2.53
N PRO A 19 11.19 -3.86 2.19
CA PRO A 19 12.32 -4.22 1.33
C PRO A 19 12.06 -4.03 -0.18
N GLU A 20 13.12 -3.86 -0.99
CA GLU A 20 13.03 -3.52 -2.43
C GLU A 20 12.20 -4.51 -3.27
N HIS A 21 12.27 -5.81 -2.95
CA HIS A 21 11.53 -6.84 -3.68
C HIS A 21 10.00 -6.66 -3.61
N ILE A 22 9.48 -5.95 -2.60
CA ILE A 22 8.05 -5.63 -2.50
C ILE A 22 7.66 -4.66 -3.61
N ARG A 23 8.48 -3.65 -3.88
CA ARG A 23 8.21 -2.67 -4.94
C ARG A 23 8.25 -3.32 -6.33
N GLU A 24 9.19 -4.23 -6.55
CA GLU A 24 9.22 -5.02 -7.79
C GLU A 24 7.93 -5.82 -7.98
N ARG A 25 7.48 -6.52 -6.93
CA ARG A 25 6.24 -7.30 -6.98
C ARG A 25 5.01 -6.42 -7.18
N PHE A 26 4.98 -5.24 -6.56
CA PHE A 26 3.93 -4.24 -6.75
C PHE A 26 3.86 -3.80 -8.22
N ASN A 27 4.99 -3.41 -8.82
CA ASN A 27 5.05 -2.98 -10.21
C ASN A 27 4.64 -4.08 -11.21
N LEU A 28 4.94 -5.34 -10.92
CA LEU A 28 4.51 -6.47 -11.74
C LEU A 28 2.99 -6.70 -11.71
N ASN A 29 2.28 -6.17 -10.72
CA ASN A 29 0.86 -6.44 -10.49
C ASN A 29 -0.03 -5.18 -10.56
N THR A 30 0.46 -4.05 -11.07
CA THR A 30 -0.22 -2.73 -11.01
C THR A 30 -1.68 -2.75 -11.46
N SER A 31 -2.04 -3.51 -12.50
CA SER A 31 -3.41 -3.61 -13.03
C SER A 31 -4.31 -4.63 -12.32
N ARG A 32 -3.78 -5.33 -11.31
CA ARG A 32 -4.44 -6.47 -10.62
C ARG A 32 -4.58 -6.26 -9.11
N MET A 33 -4.14 -5.11 -8.61
CA MET A 33 -4.17 -4.76 -7.20
C MET A 33 -5.29 -3.77 -6.90
N CYS A 34 -5.86 -3.88 -5.72
CA CYS A 34 -6.76 -2.89 -5.13
C CYS A 34 -6.45 -2.73 -3.64
N ILE A 35 -7.04 -1.71 -3.03
CA ILE A 35 -7.07 -1.51 -1.57
C ILE A 35 -8.50 -1.30 -1.12
N SER A 36 -8.78 -1.63 0.14
CA SER A 36 -10.05 -1.27 0.78
C SER A 36 -10.08 0.23 1.12
N SER A 37 -11.28 0.81 1.20
CA SER A 37 -11.46 2.17 1.75
C SER A 37 -11.02 2.27 3.22
N ILE A 38 -11.04 1.16 3.97
CA ILE A 38 -10.51 1.09 5.34
C ILE A 38 -9.00 1.34 5.34
N THR A 39 -8.25 0.64 4.48
CA THR A 39 -6.81 0.84 4.31
C THR A 39 -6.49 2.27 3.88
N LEU A 40 -7.30 2.86 3.00
CA LEU A 40 -7.14 4.26 2.62
C LEU A 40 -7.27 5.20 3.84
N MET A 41 -8.26 4.98 4.70
CA MET A 41 -8.44 5.78 5.92
C MET A 41 -7.24 5.68 6.86
N GLU A 42 -6.73 4.48 7.11
CA GLU A 42 -5.57 4.26 7.98
C GLU A 42 -4.30 4.94 7.44
N LEU A 43 -4.09 4.91 6.12
CA LEU A 43 -2.95 5.59 5.47
C LEU A 43 -3.04 7.11 5.62
N ILE A 44 -4.22 7.70 5.38
CA ILE A 44 -4.44 9.14 5.54
C ILE A 44 -4.25 9.55 7.01
N TYR A 45 -4.86 8.81 7.94
CA TYR A 45 -4.72 9.07 9.37
C TYR A 45 -3.26 9.00 9.82
N GLY A 46 -2.50 7.99 9.36
CA GLY A 46 -1.08 7.86 9.65
C GLY A 46 -0.24 9.02 9.09
N ALA A 47 -0.57 9.51 7.90
CA ALA A 47 0.09 10.67 7.29
C ALA A 47 -0.19 11.95 8.08
N GLU A 48 -1.45 12.26 8.38
CA GLU A 48 -1.86 13.45 9.14
C GLU A 48 -1.25 13.46 10.55
N LYS A 49 -1.30 12.32 11.26
CA LYS A 49 -0.71 12.20 12.59
C LYS A 49 0.81 12.43 12.59
N SER A 50 1.52 12.09 11.50
CA SER A 50 2.97 12.26 11.43
C SER A 50 3.41 13.71 11.16
N LEU A 51 2.47 14.59 10.79
CA LEU A 51 2.72 16.02 10.61
C LEU A 51 2.57 16.82 11.91
N ALA A 52 1.92 16.24 12.93
CA ALA A 52 1.75 16.80 14.26
C ALA A 52 2.94 16.48 15.18
#